data_AF-A0A2H6N629-F1
#
_entry.id   AF-A0A2H6N629-F1
#
_cell.length_a   1.000
_cell.length_b   1.000
_cell.length_c   1.000
_cell.angle_alpha   90.00
_cell.angle_beta   90.00
_cell.angle_gamma   90.00
#
_symmetry.space_group_name_H-M   'P 1'
#
loop_
_entity.id
_entity.type
_entity.pdbx_description
1 polymer ?
#
loop_
_entity_poly.entity_id
_entity_poly.type
_entity_poly.pdbx_seq_one_letter_code
_entity_poly.pdbx_strand_id
1 'polypeptide(L)'
;TSAVQQLMKVFVTRRIPPAGQAVLAQAGVCNIQQWDSEEPIPQAELLAGVAGKDGLLCLLSDRIDKEVLDAAGPSLKVISTLSVGYDHLAIDEIKKRGIRVGYTPDILTDATAELTVA
;
A
#
# COMPACT_ATOMS: atom_id res chain seq x y z
N THR A 1 1.93 33.83 -1.81
CA THR A 1 2.89 32.92 -1.16
C THR A 1 2.58 31.51 -1.61
N SER A 2 3.22 31.04 -2.68
CA SER A 2 2.94 29.72 -3.25
C SER A 2 3.36 28.64 -2.27
N ALA A 3 2.39 27.96 -1.66
CA ALA A 3 2.62 26.68 -1.03
C ALA A 3 3.09 25.72 -2.13
N VAL A 4 4.36 25.33 -2.09
CA VAL A 4 4.83 24.15 -2.80
C VAL A 4 3.93 23.02 -2.29
N GLN A 5 3.00 22.54 -3.13
CA GLN A 5 2.15 21.41 -2.79
C GLN A 5 3.08 20.22 -2.57
N GLN A 6 3.32 19.87 -1.30
CA GLN A 6 4.21 18.78 -0.96
C GLN A 6 3.53 17.47 -1.36
N LEU A 7 4.02 16.88 -2.46
CA LEU A 7 3.52 15.62 -2.99
C LEU A 7 3.74 14.51 -1.93
N MET A 8 2.67 13.83 -1.56
CA MET A 8 2.70 12.70 -0.64
C MET A 8 3.48 11.56 -1.28
N LYS A 9 4.50 11.04 -0.61
CA LYS A 9 5.32 9.94 -1.14
C LYS A 9 4.62 8.62 -0.86
N VAL A 10 4.18 7.93 -1.91
CA VAL A 10 3.51 6.63 -1.80
C VAL A 10 4.43 5.56 -2.33
N PHE A 11 4.62 4.48 -1.57
CA PHE A 11 5.32 3.29 -2.03
C PHE A 11 4.33 2.17 -2.35
N VAL A 12 4.51 1.53 -3.51
CA VAL A 12 3.69 0.41 -3.96
C VAL A 12 4.58 -0.81 -4.09
N THR A 13 4.25 -1.89 -3.39
CA THR A 13 5.08 -3.10 -3.29
C THR A 13 5.02 -4.01 -4.52
N ARG A 14 4.11 -3.75 -5.47
CA ARG A 14 3.96 -4.55 -6.68
C ARG A 14 3.44 -3.73 -7.86
N ARG A 15 3.60 -4.26 -9.07
CA ARG A 15 2.89 -3.75 -10.25
C ARG A 15 1.37 -3.83 -10.05
N ILE A 16 0.72 -2.66 -9.99
CA ILE A 16 -0.74 -2.52 -9.95
C ILE A 16 -1.29 -2.26 -11.36
N PRO A 17 -2.55 -2.65 -11.65
CA PRO A 17 -3.16 -2.43 -12.96
C PRO A 17 -3.15 -0.96 -13.38
N PRO A 18 -3.12 -0.67 -14.70
CA PRO A 18 -3.11 0.71 -15.23
C PRO A 18 -4.25 1.58 -14.69
N ALA A 19 -5.43 1.00 -14.44
CA ALA A 19 -6.57 1.71 -13.85
C ALA A 19 -6.24 2.26 -12.45
N GLY A 20 -5.57 1.47 -11.61
CA GLY A 20 -5.14 1.92 -10.28
C GLY A 20 -4.07 3.02 -10.34
N GLN A 21 -3.13 2.91 -11.29
CA GLN A 21 -2.13 3.95 -11.54
C GLN A 21 -2.79 5.25 -12.01
N ALA A 22 -3.79 5.16 -12.90
CA ALA A 22 -4.53 6.31 -13.39
C ALA A 22 -5.29 7.02 -12.27
N VAL A 23 -5.88 6.30 -11.31
CA VAL A 23 -6.54 6.91 -10.14
C VAL A 23 -5.54 7.69 -9.28
N LEU A 24 -4.38 7.11 -9.00
CA LEU A 24 -3.34 7.77 -8.21
C LEU A 24 -2.73 8.97 -8.94
N ALA A 25 -2.55 8.88 -10.26
CA ALA A 25 -2.08 9.97 -11.10
C ALA A 25 -3.10 11.12 -11.18
N GLN A 26 -4.39 10.81 -11.29
CA GLN A 26 -5.49 11.80 -11.31
C GLN A 26 -5.63 12.57 -9.99
N ALA A 27 -5.22 11.98 -8.86
CA ALA A 27 -5.23 12.67 -7.58
C ALA A 27 -4.29 13.90 -7.57
N GLY A 28 -3.25 13.93 -8.42
CA GLY A 28 -2.37 15.09 -8.63
C GLY A 28 -1.52 15.51 -7.42
N VAL A 29 -1.62 14.80 -6.29
CA VAL A 29 -0.99 15.16 -5.00
C VAL A 29 -0.03 14.08 -4.49
N CYS A 30 0.21 13.01 -5.26
CA CYS A 30 1.01 11.86 -4.85
C CYS A 30 2.22 11.66 -5.76
N ASN A 31 3.40 11.44 -5.17
CA ASN A 31 4.58 10.92 -5.87
C ASN A 31 4.68 9.42 -5.57
N ILE A 32 4.50 8.60 -6.60
CA ILE A 32 4.42 7.14 -6.48
C ILE A 32 5.78 6.53 -6.83
N GLN A 33 6.34 5.78 -5.89
CA GLN A 33 7.45 4.86 -6.16
C GLN A 33 6.89 3.44 -6.15
N GLN A 34 7.19 2.66 -7.18
CA GLN A 34 6.64 1.33 -7.34
C GLN A 34 7.77 0.31 -7.52
N TRP A 35 7.61 -0.83 -6.87
CA TRP A 35 8.37 -2.03 -7.20
C TRP A 35 7.81 -2.64 -8.48
N ASP A 36 8.58 -2.52 -9.57
CA ASP A 36 8.16 -2.93 -10.90
C ASP A 36 8.47 -4.41 -11.19
N SER A 37 7.88 -5.30 -10.39
CA SER A 37 7.93 -6.75 -10.60
C SER A 37 6.56 -7.39 -10.40
N GLU A 38 6.40 -8.55 -11.04
CA GLU A 38 5.29 -9.46 -10.79
C GLU A 38 5.57 -10.39 -9.60
N GLU A 39 6.81 -10.47 -9.12
CA GLU A 39 7.16 -11.27 -7.94
C GLU A 39 6.91 -10.50 -6.63
N PRO A 40 6.67 -11.20 -5.51
CA PRO A 40 6.63 -10.56 -4.20
C PRO A 40 7.89 -9.75 -3.93
N ILE A 41 7.73 -8.56 -3.35
CA ILE A 41 8.88 -7.72 -3.02
C ILE A 41 9.76 -8.41 -1.97
N PRO A 42 11.09 -8.50 -2.18
CA PRO A 42 11.98 -8.98 -1.14
C PRO A 42 11.92 -8.09 0.10
N GLN A 43 12.02 -8.66 1.30
CA GLN A 43 11.94 -7.91 2.56
C GLN A 43 12.93 -6.73 2.61
N ALA A 44 14.17 -6.91 2.14
CA ALA A 44 15.16 -5.84 2.10
C ALA A 44 14.75 -4.64 1.24
N GLU A 45 14.15 -4.90 0.07
CA GLU A 45 13.63 -3.87 -0.83
C GLU A 45 12.39 -3.19 -0.25
N LEU A 46 11.55 -3.94 0.47
CA LEU A 46 10.41 -3.38 1.19
C LEU A 46 10.86 -2.38 2.28
N LEU A 47 11.85 -2.76 3.10
CA LEU A 47 12.41 -1.90 4.13
C LEU A 47 13.03 -0.63 3.55
N ALA A 48 13.80 -0.77 2.46
CA ALA A 48 14.42 0.36 1.79
C ALA A 48 13.38 1.27 1.11
N GLY A 49 12.38 0.68 0.47
CA GLY A 49 11.35 1.38 -0.31
C GLY A 49 10.34 2.14 0.56
N VAL A 50 10.01 1.63 1.75
CA VAL A 50 9.05 2.25 2.66
C VAL A 50 9.63 3.42 3.46
N ALA A 51 10.96 3.51 3.57
CA ALA A 51 11.63 4.52 4.38
C ALA A 51 11.28 5.95 3.95
N GLY A 52 10.75 6.74 4.90
CA GLY A 52 10.41 8.16 4.67
C GLY A 52 9.24 8.38 3.71
N LYS A 53 8.35 7.39 3.58
CA LYS A 53 7.12 7.47 2.79
C LYS A 53 5.94 7.94 3.64
N ASP A 54 4.99 8.62 3.01
CA ASP A 54 3.74 9.05 3.63
C ASP A 54 2.66 7.96 3.54
N GLY A 55 2.72 7.13 2.49
CA GLY A 55 1.77 6.05 2.26
C GLY A 55 2.43 4.77 1.75
N LEU A 56 1.84 3.63 2.11
CA LEU A 56 2.23 2.31 1.63
C LEU A 56 1.02 1.59 1.03
N LEU A 57 1.15 1.08 -0.18
CA LEU A 57 0.19 0.17 -0.82
C LEU A 57 0.84 -1.22 -0.92
N CYS A 58 0.29 -2.17 -0.18
CA CYS A 58 0.79 -3.54 -0.06
C CYS A 58 -0.25 -4.58 -0.54
N LEU A 59 0.19 -5.82 -0.69
CA LEU A 59 -0.62 -6.97 -1.05
C LEU A 59 -0.58 -8.02 0.07
N LEU A 60 -1.47 -9.00 0.00
CA LEU A 60 -1.53 -10.13 0.95
C LEU A 60 -0.20 -10.89 1.11
N SER A 61 0.63 -10.91 0.07
CA SER A 61 1.95 -11.54 0.09
C SER A 61 2.97 -10.81 0.97
N ASP A 62 2.72 -9.54 1.29
CA ASP A 62 3.67 -8.68 1.98
C ASP A 62 3.40 -8.73 3.47
N ARG A 63 4.41 -9.05 4.27
CA ARG A 63 4.31 -9.03 5.73
C ARG A 63 4.68 -7.64 6.23
N ILE A 64 3.71 -6.92 6.81
CA ILE A 64 3.92 -5.59 7.37
C ILE A 64 3.98 -5.71 8.89
N ASP A 65 5.13 -6.18 9.36
CA ASP A 65 5.42 -6.30 10.78
C ASP A 65 6.14 -5.07 11.34
N LYS A 66 6.54 -5.15 12.61
CA LYS A 66 7.16 -4.04 13.33
C LYS A 66 8.42 -3.51 12.63
N GLU A 67 9.22 -4.38 12.02
CA GLU A 67 10.46 -3.98 11.34
C GLU A 67 10.16 -3.05 10.15
N VAL A 68 9.13 -3.37 9.36
CA VAL A 68 8.67 -2.54 8.24
C VAL A 68 8.14 -1.20 8.73
N LEU A 69 7.38 -1.20 9.84
CA LEU A 69 6.86 0.03 10.44
C LEU A 69 7.96 0.91 11.04
N ASP A 70 9.02 0.31 11.57
CA ASP A 70 10.20 1.01 12.06
C ASP A 70 11.01 1.61 10.91
N ALA A 71 11.23 0.85 9.83
CA ALA A 71 11.90 1.34 8.62
C ALA A 71 11.14 2.49 7.96
N ALA A 72 9.80 2.43 7.94
CA ALA A 72 8.96 3.50 7.40
C ALA A 72 9.15 4.83 8.13
N GLY A 73 9.34 4.76 9.45
CA GLY A 73 9.52 5.90 10.32
C GLY A 73 8.23 6.70 10.57
N PRO A 74 8.35 7.88 11.20
CA PRO A 74 7.20 8.67 11.66
C PRO A 74 6.43 9.37 10.53
N SER A 75 6.94 9.33 9.29
CA SER A 75 6.29 9.95 8.14
C SER A 75 5.10 9.14 7.63
N LEU A 76 5.05 7.84 7.92
CA LEU A 76 3.99 6.96 7.42
C LEU A 76 2.66 7.32 8.09
N LYS A 77 1.66 7.69 7.29
CA LYS A 77 0.33 8.12 7.75
C LYS A 77 -0.75 7.12 7.40
N VAL A 78 -0.58 6.41 6.28
CA VAL A 78 -1.58 5.48 5.75
C VAL A 78 -0.93 4.23 5.18
N ILE A 79 -1.54 3.09 5.47
CA ILE A 79 -1.24 1.81 4.83
C ILE A 79 -2.53 1.36 4.14
N SER A 80 -2.44 0.98 2.88
CA SER A 80 -3.54 0.37 2.14
C SER A 80 -3.12 -1.04 1.72
N THR A 81 -4.02 -2.01 1.85
CA THR A 81 -3.78 -3.37 1.37
C THR A 81 -4.80 -3.75 0.29
N LEU A 82 -4.30 -4.30 -0.82
CA LEU A 82 -5.12 -4.91 -1.86
C LEU A 82 -5.47 -6.34 -1.46
N SER A 83 -6.25 -6.48 -0.40
CA SER A 83 -6.72 -7.77 0.11
C SER A 83 -7.97 -7.63 0.96
N VAL A 84 -8.70 -8.74 1.11
CA VAL A 84 -9.94 -8.81 1.89
C VAL A 84 -9.69 -8.88 3.40
N GLY A 85 -8.51 -9.33 3.79
CA GLY A 85 -8.08 -9.46 5.19
C GLY A 85 -6.83 -8.63 5.47
N TYR A 86 -6.50 -8.47 6.75
CA TYR A 86 -5.35 -7.68 7.19
C TYR A 86 -4.47 -8.43 8.19
N ASP A 87 -4.54 -9.77 8.21
CA ASP A 87 -3.76 -10.64 9.08
C ASP A 87 -2.24 -10.49 8.91
N HIS A 88 -1.80 -10.06 7.72
CA HIS A 88 -0.40 -9.79 7.41
C HIS A 88 0.10 -8.43 7.95
N LEU A 89 -0.80 -7.62 8.52
CA LEU A 89 -0.49 -6.31 9.10
C LEU A 89 -0.42 -6.40 10.62
N ALA A 90 0.65 -5.88 11.23
CA ALA A 90 0.76 -5.74 12.68
C ALA A 90 -0.17 -4.62 13.21
N ILE A 91 -1.49 -4.84 13.19
CA ILE A 91 -2.53 -3.85 13.48
C ILE A 91 -2.33 -3.16 14.83
N ASP A 92 -1.90 -3.87 15.87
CA ASP A 92 -1.66 -3.26 17.19
C ASP A 92 -0.52 -2.22 17.14
N GLU A 93 0.56 -2.51 16.43
CA GLU A 93 1.68 -1.59 16.25
C GLU A 93 1.29 -0.40 15.36
N ILE A 94 0.52 -0.67 14.30
CA ILE A 94 0.00 0.36 13.39
C ILE A 94 -0.91 1.33 14.15
N LYS A 95 -1.82 0.81 14.98
CA LYS A 95 -2.72 1.62 15.83
C LYS A 95 -1.94 2.46 16.84
N LYS A 96 -0.93 1.90 17.51
CA LYS A 96 -0.07 2.64 18.45
C LYS A 96 0.65 3.81 17.78
N ARG A 97 1.00 3.68 16.50
CA ARG A 97 1.64 4.72 15.69
C ARG A 97 0.65 5.74 15.10
N GLY A 98 -0.65 5.53 15.26
CA GLY A 98 -1.69 6.40 14.70
C GLY A 98 -1.81 6.32 13.17
N ILE A 99 -1.32 5.23 12.57
CA ILE A 99 -1.36 5.01 11.12
C ILE A 99 -2.76 4.51 10.74
N ARG A 100 -3.35 5.07 9.69
CA ARG A 100 -4.65 4.62 9.17
C ARG A 100 -4.48 3.42 8.26
N VAL A 101 -5.39 2.45 8.35
CA VAL A 101 -5.39 1.28 7.47
C VAL A 101 -6.60 1.33 6.54
N GLY A 102 -6.35 1.30 5.23
CA GLY A 102 -7.32 1.00 4.20
C GLY A 102 -7.20 -0.47 3.81
N TYR A 103 -8.33 -1.13 3.72
CA TYR A 103 -8.44 -2.45 3.10
C TYR A 103 -9.72 -2.45 2.29
N THR A 104 -9.89 -3.45 1.45
CA THR A 104 -11.07 -3.60 0.60
C THR A 104 -11.96 -4.68 1.20
N PRO A 105 -12.79 -4.36 2.22
CA PRO A 105 -13.83 -5.29 2.65
C PRO A 105 -14.82 -5.49 1.50
N ASP A 106 -15.37 -6.70 1.37
CA ASP A 106 -16.54 -7.00 0.52
C ASP A 106 -16.36 -7.03 -1.02
N ILE A 107 -15.13 -7.06 -1.55
CA ILE A 107 -14.90 -7.22 -3.02
C ILE A 107 -15.10 -8.66 -3.55
N LEU A 108 -15.43 -9.62 -2.69
CA LEU A 108 -15.80 -10.98 -3.12
C LEU A 108 -17.26 -11.11 -3.55
N THR A 109 -18.05 -10.04 -3.57
CA THR A 109 -19.46 -10.13 -3.97
C THR A 109 -19.66 -10.01 -5.49
N ASP A 110 -18.75 -9.37 -6.25
CA ASP A 110 -18.94 -9.15 -7.70
C ASP A 110 -17.81 -9.67 -8.61
N ALA A 111 -16.61 -9.96 -8.08
CA ALA A 111 -15.49 -10.47 -8.90
C ALA A 111 -15.49 -12.00 -9.12
N THR A 112 -16.47 -12.73 -8.58
CA THR A 112 -16.62 -14.21 -8.76
C THR A 112 -17.88 -14.54 -9.59
N ALA A 113 -18.13 -13.81 -10.66
CA ALA A 113 -19.26 -14.08 -11.57
C ALA A 113 -18.88 -14.76 -12.90
N GLU A 114 -17.61 -15.11 -13.15
CA GLU A 114 -17.21 -15.80 -14.39
C GLU A 114 -16.23 -16.96 -14.15
N LEU A 115 -16.70 -17.99 -13.42
CA LEU A 115 -16.23 -19.36 -13.61
C LEU A 115 -17.32 -20.35 -13.17
N THR A 116 -18.51 -20.25 -13.74
CA THR A 116 -19.41 -21.41 -13.82
C THR A 116 -19.38 -21.90 -15.26
N VAL A 117 -18.60 -22.96 -15.48
CA VAL A 117 -18.83 -23.82 -16.64
C VAL A 117 -20.05 -24.68 -16.29
N ALA A 118 -21.15 -24.49 -17.02
CA ALA A 118 -22.26 -25.42 -17.13
C ALA A 118 -23.02 -25.12 -18.43
#